data_AF-A0A957I1Z1-F1
#
_entry.id   AF-A0A957I1Z1-F1
#
_cell.length_a   1.000
_cell.length_b   1.000
_cell.length_c   1.000
_cell.angle_alpha   90.00
_cell.angle_beta   90.00
_cell.angle_gamma   90.00
#
_symmetry.space_group_name_H-M   'P 1'
#
loop_
_entity.id
_entity.type
_entity.pdbx_description
1 polymer ?
#
loop_
_entity_poly.entity_id
_entity_poly.type
_entity_poly.pdbx_seq_one_letter_code
_entity_poly.pdbx_strand_id
1 'polypeptide(L)'
;MDIISRHQIVEALRLADFDPAPAQQLMAPVPRALRPSFDRFGRARQGAVMLLLYPGADGEISTLLTRRPETLNAHAGQIAFPGGRQDAGEALTQTALRETFEEVGVWPRQVDVLGALTTIYIPVTDYEVHPFVGWMPARPTFQPNTDEVAELIETPLSLLLAPETRVVETWQLRGFDVLVPFFQVGEHKVWGATAIILSEFVERLRTVRAT
;
A
#
# COMPACT_ATOMS: atom_id res chain seq x y z
N MET A 1 -13.30 -21.16 -0.87
CA MET A 1 -13.30 -19.68 -0.88
C MET A 1 -13.38 -19.26 -2.33
N ASP A 2 -14.32 -18.39 -2.70
CA ASP A 2 -14.39 -17.88 -4.07
C ASP A 2 -13.16 -17.02 -4.38
N ILE A 3 -12.52 -17.30 -5.52
CA ILE A 3 -11.36 -16.57 -6.02
C ILE A 3 -11.78 -15.13 -6.32
N ILE A 4 -11.01 -14.17 -5.80
CA ILE A 4 -11.23 -12.74 -6.03
C ILE A 4 -11.01 -12.43 -7.51
N SER A 5 -11.99 -11.80 -8.16
CA SER A 5 -11.89 -11.46 -9.58
C SER A 5 -11.47 -10.00 -9.82
N ARG A 6 -10.89 -9.72 -10.99
CA ARG A 6 -10.65 -8.35 -11.47
C ARG A 6 -11.93 -7.51 -11.46
N HIS A 7 -13.08 -8.13 -11.75
CA HIS A 7 -14.37 -7.45 -11.75
C HIS A 7 -14.71 -6.91 -10.35
N GLN A 8 -14.61 -7.75 -9.32
CA GLN A 8 -14.84 -7.33 -7.92
C GLN A 8 -13.88 -6.23 -7.48
N ILE A 9 -12.62 -6.27 -7.93
CA ILE A 9 -11.63 -5.21 -7.66
C ILE A 9 -12.08 -3.88 -8.29
N VAL A 10 -12.52 -3.90 -9.56
CA VAL A 10 -13.00 -2.71 -10.25
C VAL A 10 -14.28 -2.17 -9.60
N GLU A 11 -15.20 -3.04 -9.17
CA GLU A 11 -16.39 -2.63 -8.42
C GLU A 11 -16.03 -1.99 -7.08
N ALA A 12 -15.09 -2.58 -6.34
CA ALA A 12 -14.64 -2.07 -5.05
C ALA A 12 -14.05 -0.65 -5.16
N LEU A 13 -13.30 -0.39 -6.24
CA LEU A 13 -12.77 0.94 -6.56
C LEU A 13 -13.85 1.95 -6.98
N ARG A 14 -15.01 1.48 -7.46
CA ARG A 14 -16.11 2.30 -7.96
C ARG A 14 -17.23 2.53 -6.94
N LEU A 15 -17.12 2.00 -5.73
CA LEU A 15 -18.06 2.27 -4.64
C LEU A 15 -18.09 3.78 -4.35
N ALA A 16 -19.15 4.43 -4.83
CA ALA A 16 -19.31 5.89 -4.77
C ALA A 16 -19.49 6.41 -3.33
N ASP A 17 -20.21 5.66 -2.50
CA ASP A 17 -20.55 6.05 -1.12
C ASP A 17 -19.64 5.40 -0.07
N PHE A 18 -18.49 4.85 -0.46
CA PHE A 18 -17.56 4.25 0.49
C PHE A 18 -16.83 5.33 1.29
N ASP A 19 -17.01 5.35 2.61
CA ASP A 19 -16.25 6.21 3.52
C ASP A 19 -14.88 5.58 3.85
N PRO A 20 -13.76 6.16 3.37
CA PRO A 20 -12.43 5.61 3.61
C PRO A 20 -11.94 5.83 5.04
N ALA A 21 -12.46 6.83 5.77
CA ALA A 21 -11.87 7.24 7.04
C ALA A 21 -11.98 6.13 8.12
N PRO A 22 -13.14 5.47 8.34
CA PRO A 22 -13.24 4.35 9.26
C PRO A 22 -12.33 3.19 8.85
N ALA A 23 -12.26 2.86 7.56
CA ALA A 23 -11.43 1.77 7.05
C ALA A 23 -9.94 2.02 7.29
N GLN A 24 -9.47 3.24 7.02
CA GLN A 24 -8.10 3.68 7.29
C GLN A 24 -7.79 3.70 8.79
N GLN A 25 -8.75 4.10 9.63
CA GLN A 25 -8.57 4.22 11.07
C GLN A 25 -8.37 2.86 11.77
N LEU A 26 -8.87 1.76 11.19
CA LEU A 26 -8.60 0.40 11.69
C LEU A 26 -7.11 0.08 11.79
N MET A 27 -6.29 0.65 10.89
CA MET A 27 -4.86 0.39 10.79
C MET A 27 -3.98 1.62 11.11
N ALA A 28 -4.56 2.63 11.78
CA ALA A 28 -3.82 3.81 12.22
C ALA A 28 -3.27 3.66 13.66
N PRO A 29 -2.00 3.98 13.93
CA PRO A 29 -1.45 3.93 15.29
C PRO A 29 -2.09 4.93 16.28
N VAL A 30 -2.16 4.55 17.57
CA VAL A 30 -2.81 5.31 18.65
C VAL A 30 -1.89 5.46 19.89
N PRO A 31 -1.77 6.64 20.54
CA PRO A 31 -2.41 7.89 20.18
C PRO A 31 -1.84 8.42 18.88
N ARG A 32 -2.71 8.98 18.02
CA ARG A 32 -2.32 9.65 16.78
C ARG A 32 -1.53 10.94 17.05
N ALA A 33 -0.92 11.12 18.23
CA ALA A 33 -0.32 12.33 18.81
C ALA A 33 0.77 13.00 17.95
N LEU A 34 1.09 12.41 16.80
CA LEU A 34 1.78 13.02 15.67
C LEU A 34 0.77 13.54 14.62
N ARG A 35 -0.40 14.05 15.02
CA ARG A 35 -1.40 14.60 14.07
C ARG A 35 -0.73 15.77 13.35
N PRO A 36 -0.48 15.71 12.04
CA PRO A 36 -0.02 16.89 11.36
C PRO A 36 -1.22 17.82 11.18
N SER A 37 -0.95 19.12 11.13
CA SER A 37 -1.95 20.11 10.77
C SER A 37 -2.50 19.78 9.37
N PHE A 38 -3.83 19.82 9.23
CA PHE A 38 -4.52 19.69 7.94
C PHE A 38 -4.21 20.86 7.00
N ASP A 39 -3.52 21.93 7.44
CA ASP A 39 -3.15 23.10 6.64
C ASP A 39 -2.01 22.82 5.63
N ARG A 40 -1.54 21.56 5.55
CA ARG A 40 -0.38 21.17 4.73
C ARG A 40 -0.75 20.44 3.45
N PHE A 41 -2.02 20.05 3.25
CA PHE A 41 -2.47 19.50 1.97
C PHE A 41 -2.20 20.51 0.85
N GLY A 42 -1.56 20.05 -0.23
CA GLY A 42 -1.09 20.92 -1.33
C GLY A 42 0.20 21.71 -1.06
N ARG A 43 0.82 21.58 0.12
CA ARG A 43 2.17 22.12 0.45
C ARG A 43 3.18 21.03 0.83
N ALA A 44 2.69 19.82 1.14
CA ALA A 44 3.50 18.65 1.43
C ALA A 44 4.20 18.11 0.16
N ARG A 45 5.26 17.32 0.36
CA ARG A 45 5.95 16.63 -0.73
C ARG A 45 5.00 15.61 -1.34
N GLN A 46 4.92 15.58 -2.65
CA GLN A 46 4.04 14.67 -3.36
C GLN A 46 4.77 13.34 -3.61
N GLY A 47 4.08 12.24 -3.36
CA GLY A 47 4.56 10.90 -3.67
C GLY A 47 3.43 10.01 -4.15
N ALA A 48 3.77 8.96 -4.88
CA ALA A 48 2.79 8.02 -5.39
C ALA A 48 3.29 6.59 -5.22
N VAL A 49 2.36 5.68 -4.98
CA VAL A 49 2.67 4.26 -4.75
C VAL A 49 1.74 3.38 -5.59
N MET A 50 2.22 2.18 -5.93
CA MET A 50 1.48 1.20 -6.72
C MET A 50 1.10 -0.02 -5.89
N LEU A 51 -0.20 -0.16 -5.61
CA LEU A 51 -0.79 -1.43 -5.19
C LEU A 51 -0.98 -2.28 -6.45
N LEU A 52 0.07 -3.03 -6.82
CA LEU A 52 0.11 -3.84 -8.04
C LEU A 52 -0.54 -5.21 -7.80
N LEU A 53 -1.65 -5.47 -8.47
CA LEU A 53 -2.41 -6.72 -8.39
C LEU A 53 -2.15 -7.63 -9.59
N TYR A 54 -2.01 -8.93 -9.34
CA TYR A 54 -1.82 -9.94 -10.37
C TYR A 54 -2.18 -11.34 -9.85
N PRO A 55 -2.50 -12.30 -10.74
CA PRO A 55 -2.59 -13.71 -10.36
C PRO A 55 -1.24 -14.24 -9.89
N GLY A 56 -1.16 -14.72 -8.65
CA GLY A 56 -0.02 -15.40 -8.05
C GLY A 56 0.19 -16.81 -8.60
N ALA A 57 1.21 -17.50 -8.10
CA ALA A 57 1.59 -18.84 -8.58
C ALA A 57 0.52 -19.91 -8.29
N ASP A 58 -0.29 -19.71 -7.26
CA ASP A 58 -1.44 -20.52 -6.85
C ASP A 58 -2.74 -20.14 -7.56
N GLY A 59 -2.72 -19.10 -8.40
CA GLY A 59 -3.88 -18.56 -9.08
C GLY A 59 -4.72 -17.59 -8.23
N GLU A 60 -4.36 -17.37 -6.97
CA GLU A 60 -5.00 -16.34 -6.15
C GLU A 60 -4.49 -14.95 -6.56
N ILE A 61 -5.30 -13.91 -6.37
CA ILE A 61 -4.83 -12.55 -6.62
C ILE A 61 -3.92 -12.13 -5.48
N SER A 62 -2.74 -11.66 -5.82
CA SER A 62 -1.73 -11.15 -4.90
C SER A 62 -1.42 -9.69 -5.18
N THR A 63 -0.96 -8.99 -4.15
CA THR A 63 -0.29 -7.70 -4.27
C THR A 63 1.20 -7.85 -3.99
N LEU A 64 2.01 -6.97 -4.58
CA LEU A 64 3.43 -6.86 -4.23
C LEU A 64 3.67 -5.82 -3.14
N LEU A 65 4.49 -6.18 -2.15
CA LEU A 65 5.15 -5.26 -1.25
C LEU A 65 6.68 -5.42 -1.40
N THR A 66 7.43 -4.37 -1.09
CA THR A 66 8.90 -4.38 -1.10
C THR A 66 9.41 -4.08 0.31
N ARG A 67 10.52 -4.71 0.70
CA ARG A 67 11.28 -4.33 1.90
C ARG A 67 12.50 -3.54 1.48
N ARG A 68 12.64 -2.33 2.03
CA ARG A 68 13.82 -1.48 1.77
C ARG A 68 15.06 -2.05 2.49
N PRO A 69 16.25 -1.98 1.88
CA PRO A 69 17.50 -2.36 2.54
C PRO A 69 17.71 -1.63 3.86
N GLU A 70 18.29 -2.34 4.83
CA GLU A 70 18.66 -1.77 6.14
C GLU A 70 19.75 -0.68 6.02
N THR A 71 20.48 -0.68 4.90
CA THR A 71 21.59 0.24 4.62
C THR A 71 21.13 1.65 4.24
N LEU A 72 19.83 1.86 3.99
CA LEU A 72 19.31 3.17 3.59
C LEU A 72 19.08 4.08 4.81
N ASN A 73 19.58 5.32 4.74
CA ASN A 73 19.49 6.30 5.82
C ASN A 73 18.06 6.69 6.21
N ALA A 74 17.11 6.56 5.28
CA ALA A 74 15.69 6.82 5.51
C ALA A 74 14.88 5.55 5.25
N HIS A 75 13.94 5.25 6.14
CA HIS A 75 12.99 4.16 5.98
C HIS A 75 13.61 2.76 5.86
N ALA A 76 14.79 2.55 6.46
CA ALA A 76 15.44 1.23 6.56
C ALA A 76 14.46 0.16 7.06
N GLY A 77 14.45 -0.99 6.37
CA GLY A 77 13.63 -2.16 6.72
C GLY A 77 12.13 -1.96 6.55
N GLN A 78 11.65 -0.79 6.10
CA GLN A 78 10.22 -0.56 5.93
C GLN A 78 9.64 -1.39 4.79
N ILE A 79 8.42 -1.85 5.03
CA ILE A 79 7.62 -2.59 4.05
C ILE A 79 6.60 -1.65 3.45
N ALA A 80 6.68 -1.48 2.13
CA ALA A 80 5.86 -0.54 1.40
C ALA A 80 5.42 -1.14 0.06
N PHE A 81 4.48 -0.46 -0.58
CA PHE A 81 4.28 -0.62 -2.01
C PHE A 81 5.47 0.00 -2.76
N PRO A 82 5.81 -0.50 -3.97
CA PRO A 82 6.70 0.22 -4.86
C PRO A 82 6.19 1.65 -5.08
N GLY A 83 7.09 2.64 -4.99
CA GLY A 83 6.67 4.02 -5.05
C GLY A 83 7.65 4.99 -4.42
N GLY A 84 7.47 6.26 -4.77
CA GLY A 84 8.44 7.27 -4.41
C GLY A 84 7.92 8.67 -4.64
N ARG A 85 8.86 9.59 -4.80
CA ARG A 85 8.60 11.02 -4.87
C ARG A 85 8.20 11.40 -6.30
N GLN A 86 7.26 12.32 -6.43
CA GLN A 86 6.90 12.89 -7.71
C GLN A 86 8.04 13.74 -8.29
N ASP A 87 8.38 13.50 -9.55
CA ASP A 87 9.30 14.36 -10.30
C ASP A 87 8.60 15.59 -10.88
N ALA A 88 9.38 16.65 -11.13
CA ALA A 88 8.82 17.93 -11.57
C ALA A 88 8.10 17.79 -12.92
N GLY A 89 6.80 18.11 -12.95
CA GLY A 89 5.98 18.06 -14.15
C GLY A 89 5.42 16.67 -14.48
N GLU A 90 5.70 15.66 -13.67
CA GLU A 90 5.19 14.29 -13.83
C GLU A 90 3.77 14.18 -13.27
N ALA A 91 2.87 13.41 -13.90
CA ALA A 91 1.60 13.06 -13.29
C ALA A 91 1.80 12.00 -12.19
N LEU A 92 1.04 12.06 -11.09
CA LEU A 92 1.21 11.10 -9.97
C LEU A 92 1.04 9.63 -10.38
N THR A 93 0.20 9.35 -11.39
CA THR A 93 0.09 8.01 -11.98
C THR A 93 1.39 7.57 -12.67
N GLN A 94 2.06 8.49 -13.37
CA GLN A 94 3.35 8.23 -14.01
C GLN A 94 4.42 8.00 -12.94
N THR A 95 4.42 8.77 -11.85
CA THR A 95 5.31 8.55 -10.70
C THR A 95 5.18 7.13 -10.17
N ALA A 96 3.96 6.67 -9.85
CA ALA A 96 3.76 5.31 -9.35
C ALA A 96 4.27 4.25 -10.34
N LEU A 97 4.02 4.42 -11.64
CA LEU A 97 4.47 3.49 -12.68
C LEU A 97 5.99 3.50 -12.87
N ARG A 98 6.62 4.68 -12.85
CA ARG A 98 8.08 4.86 -12.97
C ARG A 98 8.79 4.21 -11.80
N GLU A 99 8.37 4.52 -10.57
CA GLU A 99 8.95 3.94 -9.35
C GLU A 99 8.75 2.42 -9.31
N THR A 100 7.58 1.91 -9.73
CA THR A 100 7.39 0.45 -9.86
C THR A 100 8.36 -0.18 -10.86
N PHE A 101 8.67 0.51 -11.96
CA PHE A 101 9.65 0.05 -12.92
C PHE A 101 11.07 0.08 -12.35
N GLU A 102 11.46 1.18 -11.72
CA GLU A 102 12.79 1.38 -11.14
C GLU A 102 13.07 0.39 -9.99
N GLU A 103 12.11 0.18 -9.09
CA GLU A 103 12.27 -0.69 -7.94
C GLU A 103 12.21 -2.18 -8.30
N VAL A 104 11.28 -2.60 -9.17
CA VAL A 104 10.97 -4.03 -9.37
C VAL A 104 10.94 -4.50 -10.84
N GLY A 105 11.27 -3.63 -11.79
CA GLY A 105 11.44 -3.97 -13.21
C GLY A 105 10.14 -4.18 -13.99
N VAL A 106 8.99 -3.79 -13.44
CA VAL A 106 7.69 -3.92 -14.12
C VAL A 106 7.46 -2.72 -15.03
N TRP A 107 7.38 -2.93 -16.35
CA TRP A 107 7.27 -1.83 -17.30
C TRP A 107 5.89 -1.16 -17.22
N PRO A 108 5.81 0.19 -17.32
CA PRO A 108 4.54 0.91 -17.23
C PRO A 108 3.46 0.42 -18.20
N ARG A 109 3.86 0.05 -19.43
CA ARG A 109 2.96 -0.46 -20.48
C ARG A 109 2.30 -1.82 -20.16
N GLN A 110 2.81 -2.54 -19.15
CA GLN A 110 2.28 -3.84 -18.74
C GLN A 110 1.21 -3.70 -17.66
N VAL A 111 1.09 -2.52 -17.03
CA VAL A 111 0.19 -2.26 -15.92
C VAL A 111 -1.04 -1.53 -16.42
N ASP A 112 -2.20 -2.12 -16.17
CA ASP A 112 -3.49 -1.47 -16.36
C ASP A 112 -3.90 -0.77 -15.05
N VAL A 113 -3.85 0.57 -15.03
CA VAL A 113 -4.20 1.35 -13.83
C VAL A 113 -5.72 1.42 -13.70
N LEU A 114 -6.25 0.69 -12.73
CA LEU A 114 -7.70 0.55 -12.52
C LEU A 114 -8.34 1.76 -11.85
N GLY A 115 -7.57 2.48 -11.03
CA GLY A 115 -8.05 3.64 -10.28
C GLY A 115 -7.08 4.04 -9.16
N ALA A 116 -7.52 4.96 -8.32
CA ALA A 116 -6.80 5.43 -7.15
C ALA A 116 -7.60 5.15 -5.87
N LEU A 117 -6.89 5.01 -4.75
CA LEU A 117 -7.46 5.05 -3.40
C LEU A 117 -7.37 6.47 -2.85
N THR A 118 -7.91 6.66 -1.65
CA THR A 118 -7.88 7.97 -1.01
C THR A 118 -6.44 8.40 -0.71
N THR A 119 -6.07 9.61 -1.10
CA THR A 119 -4.79 10.23 -0.77
C THR A 119 -4.61 10.32 0.75
N ILE A 120 -3.45 9.92 1.26
CA ILE A 120 -3.12 10.02 2.69
C ILE A 120 -1.96 10.96 2.93
N TYR A 121 -2.04 11.74 3.99
CA TYR A 121 -0.95 12.59 4.43
C TYR A 121 -0.20 11.94 5.59
N ILE A 122 1.12 11.82 5.43
CA ILE A 122 2.02 11.16 6.38
C ILE A 122 2.78 12.24 7.18
N PRO A 123 2.36 12.53 8.44
CA PRO A 123 2.98 13.56 9.29
C PRO A 123 4.49 13.45 9.44
N VAL A 124 4.97 12.23 9.63
CA VAL A 124 6.36 11.97 10.03
C VAL A 124 7.37 12.22 8.91
N THR A 125 6.91 12.22 7.66
CA THR A 125 7.75 12.43 6.47
C THR A 125 7.36 13.66 5.65
N ASP A 126 6.25 14.31 5.99
CA ASP A 126 5.67 15.44 5.26
C ASP A 126 5.34 15.10 3.79
N TYR A 127 4.86 13.87 3.56
CA TYR A 127 4.41 13.40 2.25
C TYR A 127 2.90 13.29 2.16
N GLU A 128 2.35 13.77 1.05
CA GLU A 128 1.02 13.46 0.56
C GLU A 128 1.16 12.31 -0.45
N VAL A 129 0.71 11.12 -0.04
CA VAL A 129 0.89 9.88 -0.79
C VAL A 129 -0.40 9.55 -1.54
N HIS A 130 -0.27 9.36 -2.85
CA HIS A 130 -1.34 9.02 -3.78
C HIS A 130 -1.24 7.53 -4.17
N PRO A 131 -2.12 6.65 -3.63
CA PRO A 131 -2.07 5.24 -3.94
C PRO A 131 -2.86 4.91 -5.20
N PHE A 132 -2.23 4.25 -6.16
CA PHE A 132 -2.86 3.74 -7.37
C PHE A 132 -2.98 2.22 -7.32
N VAL A 133 -4.07 1.69 -7.86
CA VAL A 133 -4.27 0.24 -8.01
C VAL A 133 -3.99 -0.15 -9.45
N GLY A 134 -2.92 -0.90 -9.64
CA GLY A 134 -2.52 -1.44 -10.93
C GLY A 134 -2.94 -2.90 -11.08
N TRP A 135 -3.17 -3.34 -12.29
CA TRP A 135 -3.50 -4.72 -12.62
C TRP A 135 -2.58 -5.27 -13.70
N MET A 136 -2.14 -6.52 -13.53
CA MET A 136 -1.52 -7.31 -14.58
C MET A 136 -2.27 -8.63 -14.76
N PRO A 137 -2.43 -9.10 -16.01
CA PRO A 137 -3.14 -10.36 -16.29
C PRO A 137 -2.36 -11.61 -15.88
N ALA A 138 -1.09 -11.49 -15.51
CA ALA A 138 -0.23 -12.58 -15.06
C ALA A 138 0.84 -12.05 -14.08
N ARG A 139 1.39 -12.93 -13.24
CA ARG A 139 2.54 -12.60 -12.38
C ARG A 139 3.71 -12.05 -13.22
N PRO A 140 4.22 -10.85 -12.93
CA PRO A 140 5.38 -10.30 -13.63
C PRO A 140 6.67 -11.08 -13.32
N THR A 141 7.64 -10.99 -14.23
CA THR A 141 9.02 -11.35 -13.94
C THR A 141 9.69 -10.17 -13.26
N PHE A 142 9.77 -10.20 -11.93
CA PHE A 142 10.41 -9.14 -11.16
C PHE A 142 11.93 -9.10 -11.38
N GLN A 143 12.46 -7.89 -11.45
CA GLN A 143 13.89 -7.59 -11.48
C GLN A 143 14.15 -6.49 -10.43
N PRO A 144 14.26 -6.85 -9.14
CA PRO A 144 14.42 -5.87 -8.09
C PRO A 144 15.74 -5.12 -8.22
N ASN A 145 15.69 -3.80 -8.10
CA ASN A 145 16.89 -2.99 -7.90
C ASN A 145 17.40 -3.22 -6.48
N THR A 146 18.51 -3.94 -6.33
CA THR A 146 19.06 -4.33 -5.03
C THR A 146 19.52 -3.15 -4.17
N ASP A 147 19.75 -1.98 -4.77
CA ASP A 147 20.09 -0.76 -4.03
C ASP A 147 18.87 -0.19 -3.28
N GLU A 148 17.66 -0.55 -3.70
CA GLU A 148 16.39 0.00 -3.18
C GLU A 148 15.45 -1.04 -2.59
N VAL A 149 15.57 -2.29 -3.03
CA VAL A 149 14.72 -3.42 -2.65
C VAL A 149 15.58 -4.58 -2.17
N ALA A 150 15.49 -4.87 -0.88
CA ALA A 150 16.14 -6.04 -0.27
C ALA A 150 15.29 -7.30 -0.39
N GLU A 151 13.97 -7.16 -0.50
CA GLU A 151 13.05 -8.29 -0.53
C GLU A 151 11.76 -7.96 -1.26
N LEU A 152 11.25 -8.93 -2.02
CA LEU A 152 9.91 -8.91 -2.62
C LEU A 152 8.97 -9.75 -1.77
N ILE A 153 7.89 -9.15 -1.30
CA ILE A 153 6.91 -9.77 -0.40
C ILE A 153 5.59 -9.84 -1.15
N GLU A 154 5.38 -10.95 -1.86
CA GLU A 154 4.13 -11.22 -2.57
C GLU A 154 3.07 -11.67 -1.57
N THR A 155 1.95 -10.94 -1.52
CA THR A 155 0.93 -11.08 -0.48
C THR A 155 -0.41 -11.42 -1.11
N PRO A 156 -0.93 -12.65 -0.93
CA PRO A 156 -2.28 -13.00 -1.39
C PRO A 156 -3.35 -12.10 -0.77
N LEU A 157 -4.33 -11.68 -1.56
CA LEU A 157 -5.46 -10.90 -1.04
C LEU A 157 -6.32 -11.69 -0.05
N SER A 158 -6.37 -13.02 -0.19
CA SER A 158 -7.04 -13.93 0.74
C SER A 158 -6.49 -13.79 2.16
N LEU A 159 -5.17 -13.72 2.30
CA LEU A 159 -4.46 -13.44 3.56
C LEU A 159 -4.89 -12.07 4.13
N LEU A 160 -4.86 -11.01 3.33
CA LEU A 160 -5.23 -9.67 3.79
C LEU A 160 -6.71 -9.55 4.20
N LEU A 161 -7.57 -10.40 3.63
CA LEU A 161 -8.98 -10.51 3.97
C LEU A 161 -9.24 -11.39 5.20
N ALA A 162 -8.27 -12.18 5.65
CA ALA A 162 -8.41 -13.00 6.84
C ALA A 162 -8.36 -12.12 8.11
N PRO A 163 -9.39 -12.13 8.97
CA PRO A 163 -9.42 -11.30 10.18
C PRO A 163 -8.21 -11.49 11.09
N GLU A 164 -7.69 -12.71 11.19
CA GLU A 164 -6.54 -13.11 12.00
C GLU A 164 -5.22 -12.47 11.55
N THR A 165 -5.14 -11.98 10.32
CA THR A 165 -3.95 -11.29 9.80
C THR A 165 -3.80 -9.90 10.41
N ARG A 166 -4.88 -9.30 10.96
CA ARG A 166 -4.81 -8.01 11.66
C ARG A 166 -4.47 -8.22 13.12
N VAL A 167 -3.29 -7.75 13.52
CA VAL A 167 -2.76 -7.86 14.88
C VAL A 167 -2.51 -6.47 15.43
N VAL A 168 -2.61 -6.31 16.75
CA VAL A 168 -2.27 -5.06 17.45
C VAL A 168 -1.26 -5.36 18.55
N GLU A 169 -0.19 -4.57 18.58
CA GLU A 169 0.82 -4.63 19.64
C GLU A 169 1.04 -3.24 20.24
N THR A 170 1.60 -3.19 21.46
CA THR A 170 2.08 -1.94 22.06
C THR A 170 3.57 -1.79 21.79
N TRP A 171 3.97 -0.72 21.10
CA TRP A 171 5.36 -0.40 20.79
C TRP A 171 5.79 0.89 21.47
N GLN A 172 7.08 0.98 21.81
CA GLN A 172 7.71 2.21 22.28
C GLN A 172 8.21 3.02 21.07
N LEU A 173 7.46 4.04 20.68
CA LEU A 173 7.79 4.90 19.54
C LEU A 173 8.00 6.34 20.00
N ARG A 174 9.20 6.88 19.75
CA ARG A 174 9.58 8.27 20.12
C ARG A 174 9.32 8.60 21.59
N GLY A 175 9.45 7.61 22.49
CA GLY A 175 9.25 7.76 23.93
C GLY A 175 7.79 7.63 24.41
N PHE A 176 6.88 7.20 23.55
CA PHE A 176 5.48 6.95 23.89
C PHE A 176 5.12 5.48 23.68
N ASP A 177 4.26 4.94 24.56
CA ASP A 177 3.52 3.72 24.27
C ASP A 177 2.49 3.99 23.18
N VAL A 178 2.62 3.30 22.06
CA VAL A 178 1.74 3.42 20.90
C VAL A 178 1.16 2.04 20.60
N LEU A 179 -0.17 1.96 20.52
CA LEU A 179 -0.86 0.82 19.93
C LEU A 179 -0.66 0.86 18.41
N VAL A 180 0.01 -0.15 17.88
CA VAL A 180 0.35 -0.27 16.47
C VAL A 180 -0.41 -1.46 15.88
N PRO A 181 -1.48 -1.21 15.12
CA PRO A 181 -2.09 -2.24 14.28
C PRO A 181 -1.21 -2.53 13.06
N PHE A 182 -1.11 -3.81 12.67
CA PHE A 182 -0.38 -4.25 11.48
C PHE A 182 -1.01 -5.50 10.86
N PHE A 183 -0.76 -5.69 9.56
CA PHE A 183 -1.01 -6.97 8.90
C PHE A 183 0.20 -7.89 9.10
N GLN A 184 -0.01 -9.09 9.65
CA GLN A 184 1.02 -10.12 9.79
C GLN A 184 1.16 -10.91 8.49
N VAL A 185 2.20 -10.64 7.71
CA VAL A 185 2.45 -11.27 6.41
C VAL A 185 3.69 -12.15 6.51
N GLY A 186 3.49 -13.46 6.72
CA GLY A 186 4.62 -14.35 7.04
C GLY A 186 5.32 -13.89 8.31
N GLU A 187 6.62 -13.64 8.27
CA GLU A 187 7.40 -13.07 9.38
C GLU A 187 7.30 -11.53 9.48
N HIS A 188 6.68 -10.90 8.50
CA HIS A 188 6.68 -9.44 8.35
C HIS A 188 5.49 -8.76 9.03
N LYS A 189 5.77 -7.61 9.65
CA LYS A 189 4.73 -6.73 10.21
C LYS A 189 4.54 -5.55 9.27
N VAL A 190 3.44 -5.55 8.51
CA VAL A 190 3.11 -4.44 7.59
C VAL A 190 2.26 -3.43 8.35
N TRP A 191 2.81 -2.26 8.64
CA TRP A 191 2.21 -1.24 9.52
C TRP A 191 2.28 0.17 8.93
N GLY A 192 1.69 1.14 9.62
CA GLY A 192 1.77 2.55 9.22
C GLY A 192 1.04 2.86 7.91
N ALA A 193 1.61 3.71 7.07
CA ALA A 193 0.96 4.19 5.84
C ALA A 193 0.55 3.04 4.90
N THR A 194 1.41 2.05 4.73
CA THR A 194 1.14 0.85 3.91
C THR A 194 -0.09 0.11 4.43
N ALA A 195 -0.17 -0.12 5.75
CA ALA A 195 -1.31 -0.80 6.37
C ALA A 195 -2.61 0.02 6.30
N ILE A 196 -2.52 1.35 6.40
CA ILE A 196 -3.66 2.25 6.25
C ILE A 196 -4.24 2.16 4.83
N ILE A 197 -3.39 2.21 3.80
CA ILE A 197 -3.80 2.06 2.39
C ILE A 197 -4.39 0.67 2.14
N LEU A 198 -3.72 -0.38 2.62
CA LEU A 198 -4.21 -1.76 2.53
C LEU A 198 -5.59 -1.92 3.18
N SER A 199 -5.82 -1.30 4.33
CA SER A 199 -7.10 -1.39 5.03
C SER A 199 -8.24 -0.78 4.22
N GLU A 200 -8.04 0.39 3.61
CA GLU A 200 -9.05 0.97 2.72
C GLU A 200 -9.38 0.01 1.57
N PHE A 201 -8.36 -0.50 0.88
CA PHE A 201 -8.57 -1.43 -0.23
C PHE A 201 -9.31 -2.72 0.21
N VAL A 202 -8.89 -3.32 1.33
CA VAL A 202 -9.48 -4.55 1.86
C VAL A 202 -10.93 -4.33 2.28
N GLU A 203 -11.25 -3.23 2.96
CA GLU A 203 -12.63 -2.94 3.37
C GLU A 203 -13.54 -2.66 2.16
N ARG A 204 -13.07 -1.93 1.14
CA ARG A 204 -13.81 -1.79 -0.13
C ARG A 204 -14.13 -3.15 -0.75
N LEU A 205 -13.14 -4.05 -0.77
CA LEU A 205 -13.31 -5.39 -1.31
C LEU A 205 -14.28 -6.24 -0.47
N ARG A 206 -14.25 -6.12 0.86
CA ARG A 206 -15.22 -6.76 1.76
C ARG A 206 -16.64 -6.29 1.48
N THR A 207 -16.86 -5.00 1.24
CA THR A 207 -18.18 -4.46 0.92
C THR A 207 -18.77 -5.10 -0.33
N VAL A 208 -17.99 -5.21 -1.41
CA VAL A 208 -18.45 -5.87 -2.66
C VAL A 208 -18.73 -7.35 -2.44
N ARG A 209 -17.90 -8.05 -1.66
CA ARG A 209 -18.05 -9.50 -1.43
C ARG A 209 -19.17 -9.87 -0.45
N ALA A 210 -19.67 -8.91 0.32
CA ALA A 210 -20.80 -9.10 1.21
C ALA A 210 -22.16 -8.87 0.51
N THR A 211 -22.14 -8.38 -0.74
CA THR A 211 -23.30 -8.17 -1.60
C THR A 211 -23.53 -9.39 -2.48
#